data_AF-A0A9X2UB41-F1
#
_entry.id   AF-A0A9X2UB41-F1
#
_cell.length_a   1.000
_cell.length_b   1.000
_cell.length_c   1.000
_cell.angle_alpha   90.00
_cell.angle_beta   90.00
_cell.angle_gamma   90.00
#
_symmetry.space_group_name_H-M   'P 1'
#
loop_
_entity.id
_entity.type
_entity.pdbx_description
1 polymer ?
#
loop_
_entity_poly.entity_id
_entity_poly.type
_entity_poly.pdbx_seq_one_letter_code
_entity_poly.pdbx_strand_id
1 'polypeptide(L)'
;MLERSDSFCTSRVSKNPLDSSRGEVKSDPEQTPIETPAAWLRWERSDRVLSGVRFADENLAVAEREMAADTPAYHTVCFLCQSAAEKYLKGYLIAQGWELEKTHDLVALLTRCADYEERFASLREGGAVLNEYIIAGRYPGDVAYEAIGEEEAEEAVAIVRRIAEAVQSELEL
;
A
#
# COMPACT_ATOMS: atom_id res chain seq x y z
N MET A 1 -33.16 13.49 -34.60
CA MET A 1 -34.07 14.63 -34.33
C MET A 1 -33.24 15.64 -33.56
N LEU A 2 -32.86 16.74 -34.24
CA LEU A 2 -32.57 18.10 -33.73
C LEU A 2 -31.56 18.25 -32.59
N GLU A 3 -30.57 19.17 -32.60
CA GLU A 3 -30.04 20.11 -33.58
C GLU A 3 -28.76 20.73 -32.97
N ARG A 4 -27.93 21.33 -33.83
CA ARG A 4 -26.71 22.08 -33.50
C ARG A 4 -27.03 23.47 -32.95
N SER A 5 -26.06 24.13 -32.31
CA SER A 5 -25.58 25.52 -32.59
C SER A 5 -24.79 26.05 -31.39
N ASP A 6 -23.49 26.28 -31.56
CA ASP A 6 -22.82 27.56 -31.90
C ASP A 6 -22.57 28.41 -30.64
N SER A 7 -21.32 28.49 -30.17
CA SER A 7 -20.37 29.55 -30.55
C SER A 7 -20.91 30.95 -30.23
N PHE A 8 -20.36 31.62 -29.22
CA PHE A 8 -20.03 33.04 -29.34
C PHE A 8 -18.91 33.43 -28.38
N CYS A 9 -17.82 33.88 -28.99
CA CYS A 9 -16.68 34.59 -28.41
C CYS A 9 -17.06 36.06 -28.15
N THR A 10 -16.16 36.78 -27.47
CA THR A 10 -16.13 38.25 -27.21
C THR A 10 -16.91 38.67 -25.94
N SER A 11 -16.44 39.51 -25.03
CA SER A 11 -15.46 40.61 -25.14
C SER A 11 -15.00 41.13 -23.76
N ARG A 12 -13.75 41.64 -23.74
CA ARG A 12 -13.17 42.78 -23.00
C ARG A 12 -13.55 43.09 -21.53
N VAL A 13 -12.48 43.04 -20.73
CA VAL A 13 -12.08 43.92 -19.60
C VAL A 13 -12.77 45.30 -19.57
N SER A 14 -13.33 45.67 -18.42
CA SER A 14 -13.46 47.08 -18.03
C SER A 14 -13.57 47.29 -16.52
N LYS A 15 -12.47 47.81 -15.94
CA LYS A 15 -12.37 48.80 -14.86
C LYS A 15 -12.87 48.42 -13.44
N ASN A 16 -11.91 48.20 -12.55
CA ASN A 16 -11.97 48.71 -11.18
C ASN A 16 -11.96 50.25 -11.23
N PRO A 17 -12.75 50.95 -10.39
CA PRO A 17 -12.11 51.59 -9.25
C PRO A 17 -13.00 51.67 -7.99
N LEU A 18 -12.42 51.25 -6.86
CA LEU A 18 -12.54 51.86 -5.53
C LEU A 18 -13.90 52.48 -5.17
N ASP A 19 -14.74 51.72 -4.45
CA ASP A 19 -15.57 52.32 -3.40
C ASP A 19 -15.10 51.81 -2.04
N SER A 20 -14.71 52.79 -1.24
CA SER A 20 -14.21 52.71 0.11
C SER A 20 -15.40 52.59 1.06
N SER A 21 -15.80 51.37 1.38
CA SER A 21 -16.45 51.10 2.65
C SER A 21 -15.77 49.91 3.32
N ARG A 22 -14.89 50.23 4.28
CA ARG A 22 -14.39 49.29 5.28
C ARG A 22 -15.59 48.74 6.05
N GLY A 23 -16.20 47.67 5.55
CA GLY A 23 -16.91 46.72 6.38
C GLY A 23 -15.86 45.85 7.04
N GLU A 24 -15.77 45.90 8.37
CA GLU A 24 -15.01 44.96 9.16
C GLU A 24 -15.48 43.54 8.81
N VAL A 25 -14.67 42.80 8.05
CA VAL A 25 -14.83 41.35 7.94
C VAL A 25 -14.45 40.80 9.30
N LYS A 26 -15.47 40.53 10.12
CA LYS A 26 -15.33 39.75 11.35
C LYS A 26 -14.65 38.44 10.97
N SER A 27 -13.47 38.20 11.53
CA SER A 27 -12.78 36.93 11.43
C SER A 27 -13.64 35.86 12.09
N ASP A 28 -14.16 34.96 11.28
CA ASP A 28 -14.82 33.73 11.76
C ASP A 28 -13.76 32.87 12.48
N PRO A 29 -13.95 32.49 13.75
CA PRO A 29 -12.91 31.87 14.58
C PRO A 29 -12.79 30.35 14.36
N GLU A 30 -12.93 29.86 13.13
CA GLU A 30 -12.84 28.42 12.84
C GLU A 30 -12.23 28.11 11.46
N GLN A 31 -11.28 28.93 11.01
CA GLN A 31 -10.40 28.52 9.92
C GLN A 31 -9.30 27.62 10.48
N THR A 32 -9.46 26.31 10.29
CA THR A 32 -8.37 25.34 10.43
C THR A 32 -7.14 25.87 9.68
N PRO A 33 -5.93 25.83 10.26
CA PRO A 33 -4.74 26.42 9.63
C PRO A 33 -4.57 25.88 8.22
N ILE A 34 -4.39 26.76 7.23
CA ILE A 34 -4.12 26.39 5.84
C ILE A 34 -2.84 25.54 5.84
N GLU A 35 -3.02 24.21 5.73
CA GLU A 35 -1.92 23.27 5.78
C GLU A 35 -0.93 23.54 4.64
N THR A 36 0.36 23.60 4.97
CA THR A 36 1.43 23.78 3.97
C THR A 36 1.49 22.60 3.00
N PRO A 37 1.99 22.74 1.75
CA PRO A 37 2.20 21.60 0.83
C PRO A 37 2.97 20.43 1.45
N ALA A 38 3.90 20.72 2.37
CA ALA A 38 4.65 19.70 3.10
C ALA A 38 3.79 18.93 4.13
N ALA A 39 2.77 19.55 4.72
CA ALA A 39 1.84 18.89 5.63
C ALA A 39 0.90 17.94 4.86
N TRP A 40 0.37 18.37 3.72
CA TRP A 40 -0.40 17.51 2.82
C TRP A 40 0.38 16.28 2.36
N LEU A 41 1.63 16.47 1.92
CA LEU A 41 2.50 15.37 1.51
C LEU A 41 2.81 14.41 2.67
N ARG A 42 2.95 14.91 3.90
CA ARG A 42 3.11 14.06 5.09
C ARG A 42 1.83 13.28 5.38
N TRP A 43 0.66 13.93 5.35
CA TRP A 43 -0.62 13.28 5.61
C TRP A 43 -0.96 12.22 4.55
N GLU A 44 -0.79 12.54 3.28
CA GLU A 44 -0.99 11.60 2.17
C GLU A 44 -0.04 10.40 2.26
N ARG A 45 1.23 10.62 2.67
CA ARG A 45 2.16 9.53 2.95
C ARG A 45 1.68 8.67 4.12
N SER A 46 1.30 9.28 5.24
CA SER A 46 0.77 8.55 6.40
C SER A 46 -0.48 7.74 6.05
N ASP A 47 -1.42 8.28 5.27
CA ASP A 47 -2.61 7.56 4.82
C ASP A 47 -2.26 6.36 3.91
N ARG A 48 -1.29 6.52 3.00
CA ARG A 48 -0.79 5.43 2.15
C ARG A 48 -0.10 4.32 2.96
N VAL A 49 0.67 4.67 3.98
CA VAL A 49 1.31 3.70 4.87
C VAL A 49 0.23 2.92 5.64
N LEU A 50 -0.68 3.62 6.31
CA LEU A 50 -1.71 3.00 7.14
C LEU A 50 -2.69 2.15 6.32
N SER A 51 -3.12 2.64 5.15
CA SER A 51 -3.98 1.86 4.25
C SER A 51 -3.28 0.62 3.70
N GLY A 52 -1.99 0.72 3.39
CA GLY A 52 -1.17 -0.41 2.95
C GLY A 52 -1.01 -1.48 4.03
N VAL A 53 -0.69 -1.07 5.26
CA VAL A 53 -0.56 -1.97 6.41
C VAL A 53 -1.90 -2.64 6.73
N ARG A 54 -3.00 -1.88 6.78
CA ARG A 54 -4.34 -2.44 7.00
C ARG A 54 -4.71 -3.50 5.96
N PHE A 55 -4.41 -3.25 4.69
CA PHE A 55 -4.66 -4.23 3.63
C PHE A 55 -3.77 -5.48 3.79
N ALA A 56 -2.56 -5.32 4.30
CA ALA A 56 -1.68 -6.44 4.63
C ALA A 56 -2.26 -7.29 5.78
N ASP A 57 -2.74 -6.62 6.85
CA ASP A 57 -3.40 -7.28 7.98
C ASP A 57 -4.65 -8.06 7.54
N GLU A 58 -5.47 -7.46 6.67
CA GLU A 58 -6.66 -8.10 6.10
C GLU A 58 -6.30 -9.38 5.34
N ASN A 59 -5.25 -9.35 4.50
CA ASN A 59 -4.80 -10.54 3.76
C ASN A 59 -4.26 -11.63 4.69
N LEU A 60 -3.45 -11.27 5.68
CA LEU A 60 -2.95 -12.22 6.68
C LEU A 60 -4.10 -12.85 7.46
N ALA A 61 -5.09 -12.06 7.89
CA ALA A 61 -6.25 -12.55 8.61
C ALA A 61 -7.15 -13.47 7.75
N VAL A 62 -7.22 -13.26 6.43
CA VAL A 62 -7.90 -14.21 5.53
C VAL A 62 -7.08 -15.50 5.40
N ALA A 63 -5.76 -15.39 5.21
CA ALA A 63 -4.87 -16.55 5.09
C ALA A 63 -4.95 -17.45 6.33
N GLU A 64 -4.91 -16.87 7.53
CA GLU A 64 -5.03 -17.61 8.80
C GLU A 64 -6.40 -18.27 8.98
N ARG A 65 -7.48 -17.61 8.53
CA ARG A 65 -8.83 -18.21 8.56
C ARG A 65 -8.95 -19.36 7.58
N GLU A 66 -8.37 -19.24 6.40
CA GLU A 66 -8.38 -20.29 5.39
C GLU A 66 -7.59 -21.52 5.85
N MET A 67 -6.47 -21.32 6.55
CA MET A 67 -5.71 -22.40 7.18
C MET A 67 -6.53 -23.19 8.22
N ALA A 68 -7.54 -22.57 8.83
CA ALA A 68 -8.42 -23.21 9.82
C ALA A 68 -9.68 -23.86 9.22
N ALA A 69 -9.84 -23.83 7.89
CA ALA A 69 -10.99 -24.43 7.22
C ALA A 69 -10.90 -25.97 7.19
N ASP A 70 -12.04 -26.65 7.05
CA ASP A 70 -12.07 -28.12 6.91
C ASP A 70 -11.35 -28.62 5.64
N THR A 71 -11.32 -27.76 4.60
CA THR A 71 -10.63 -28.01 3.34
C THR A 71 -9.87 -26.76 2.90
N PRO A 72 -8.66 -26.51 3.44
CA PRO A 72 -7.92 -25.29 3.14
C PRO A 72 -7.47 -25.21 1.68
N ALA A 73 -7.60 -24.03 1.08
CA ALA A 73 -7.02 -23.70 -0.21
C ALA A 73 -5.58 -23.20 -0.05
N TYR A 74 -4.62 -24.11 0.19
CA TYR A 74 -3.22 -23.77 0.48
C TYR A 74 -2.55 -22.83 -0.54
N HIS A 75 -2.82 -23.00 -1.83
CA HIS A 75 -2.33 -22.07 -2.86
C HIS A 75 -2.84 -20.63 -2.65
N THR A 76 -4.11 -20.48 -2.27
CA THR A 76 -4.70 -19.17 -1.95
C THR A 76 -4.07 -18.57 -0.69
N VAL A 77 -3.79 -19.41 0.33
CA VAL A 77 -3.05 -18.99 1.52
C VAL A 77 -1.68 -18.42 1.15
N CYS A 78 -0.89 -19.13 0.35
CA CYS A 78 0.43 -18.66 -0.10
C CYS A 78 0.34 -17.36 -0.90
N PHE A 79 -0.66 -17.24 -1.79
CA PHE A 79 -0.89 -16.02 -2.56
C PHE A 79 -1.22 -14.81 -1.67
N LEU A 80 -2.12 -14.99 -0.70
CA LEU A 80 -2.47 -13.96 0.28
C LEU A 80 -1.26 -13.57 1.12
N CYS A 81 -0.43 -14.55 1.51
CA CYS A 81 0.79 -14.31 2.27
C CYS A 81 1.80 -13.45 1.48
N GLN A 82 2.08 -13.79 0.22
CA GLN A 82 2.96 -12.97 -0.61
C GLN A 82 2.42 -11.53 -0.78
N SER A 83 1.12 -11.38 -1.01
CA SER A 83 0.45 -10.08 -1.11
C SER A 83 0.56 -9.28 0.19
N ALA A 84 0.36 -9.92 1.35
CA ALA A 84 0.52 -9.29 2.66
C ALA A 84 1.96 -8.82 2.88
N ALA A 85 2.95 -9.68 2.65
CA ALA A 85 4.37 -9.32 2.76
C ALA A 85 4.73 -8.12 1.87
N GLU A 86 4.29 -8.12 0.61
CA GLU A 86 4.55 -7.01 -0.32
C GLU A 86 4.02 -5.68 0.25
N LYS A 87 2.83 -5.71 0.83
CA LYS A 87 2.13 -4.52 1.34
C LYS A 87 2.76 -3.99 2.61
N TYR A 88 3.16 -4.86 3.55
CA TYR A 88 3.92 -4.46 4.73
C TYR A 88 5.23 -3.77 4.32
N LEU A 89 6.03 -4.41 3.46
CA LEU A 89 7.33 -3.89 3.05
C LEU A 89 7.22 -2.55 2.30
N LYS A 90 6.24 -2.43 1.39
CA LYS A 90 5.96 -1.16 0.72
C LYS A 90 5.48 -0.09 1.69
N GLY A 91 4.65 -0.45 2.67
CA GLY A 91 4.22 0.44 3.74
C GLY A 91 5.41 1.01 4.51
N TYR A 92 6.33 0.16 4.93
CA TYR A 92 7.58 0.58 5.57
C TYR A 92 8.41 1.51 4.68
N LEU A 93 8.67 1.12 3.42
CA LEU A 93 9.46 1.95 2.50
C LEU A 93 8.82 3.33 2.26
N ILE A 94 7.50 3.39 2.08
CA ILE A 94 6.79 4.66 1.91
C ILE A 94 6.94 5.55 3.16
N ALA A 95 6.93 4.96 4.36
CA ALA A 95 7.17 5.69 5.60
C ALA A 95 8.59 6.30 5.64
N GLN A 96 9.58 5.60 5.07
CA GLN A 96 10.94 6.11 4.90
C GLN A 96 11.11 7.12 3.74
N GLY A 97 10.01 7.48 3.06
CA GLY A 97 10.00 8.45 1.97
C GLY A 97 10.33 7.87 0.59
N TRP A 98 10.34 6.54 0.44
CA TRP A 98 10.50 5.87 -0.85
C TRP A 98 9.30 6.14 -1.77
N GLU A 99 9.59 6.34 -3.06
CA GLU A 99 8.56 6.49 -4.09
C GLU A 99 8.11 5.11 -4.58
N LEU A 100 6.78 4.89 -4.61
CA LEU A 100 6.21 3.61 -4.98
C LEU A 100 6.61 3.18 -6.40
N GLU A 101 7.35 2.09 -6.49
CA GLU A 101 7.64 1.41 -7.76
C GLU A 101 6.76 0.17 -7.97
N LYS A 102 6.54 -0.14 -9.25
CA LYS A 102 5.83 -1.35 -9.68
C LYS A 102 6.76 -2.57 -9.66
N THR A 103 6.99 -3.11 -8.47
CA THR A 103 7.67 -4.40 -8.26
C THR A 103 6.84 -5.29 -7.33
N HIS A 104 6.87 -6.60 -7.58
CA HIS A 104 6.27 -7.64 -6.75
C HIS A 104 7.34 -8.54 -6.11
N ASP A 105 8.61 -8.28 -6.39
CA ASP A 105 9.71 -9.08 -5.87
C ASP A 105 10.01 -8.70 -4.42
N LEU A 106 9.70 -9.62 -3.50
CA LEU A 106 9.94 -9.43 -2.08
C LEU A 106 11.43 -9.34 -1.73
N VAL A 107 12.33 -10.01 -2.46
CA VAL A 107 13.78 -9.92 -2.22
C VAL A 107 14.28 -8.53 -2.55
N ALA A 108 13.80 -7.94 -3.66
CA ALA A 108 14.12 -6.58 -4.04
C ALA A 108 13.59 -5.57 -3.00
N LEU A 109 12.36 -5.76 -2.52
CA LEU A 109 11.78 -4.91 -1.48
C LEU A 109 12.54 -5.01 -0.16
N LEU A 110 12.85 -6.22 0.31
CA LEU A 110 13.63 -6.46 1.54
C LEU A 110 15.05 -5.92 1.44
N THR A 111 15.66 -5.96 0.25
CA THR A 111 16.96 -5.34 0.01
C THR A 111 16.90 -3.84 0.25
N ARG A 112 15.87 -3.18 -0.29
CA ARG A 112 15.65 -1.75 -0.05
C ARG A 112 15.31 -1.45 1.40
N CYS A 113 14.53 -2.30 2.07
CA CYS A 113 14.22 -2.12 3.48
C CYS A 113 15.50 -2.18 4.32
N ALA A 114 16.43 -3.08 3.97
CA ALA A 114 17.73 -3.22 4.62
C ALA A 114 18.64 -2.00 4.46
N ASP A 115 18.47 -1.20 3.40
CA ASP A 115 19.20 0.07 3.24
C ASP A 115 18.82 1.10 4.34
N TYR A 116 17.64 0.95 4.96
CA TYR A 116 17.19 1.78 6.08
C TYR A 116 17.38 1.09 7.44
N GLU A 117 17.10 -0.22 7.54
CA GLU A 117 17.21 -0.98 8.77
C GLU A 117 17.69 -2.43 8.50
N GLU A 118 18.89 -2.76 8.96
CA GLU A 118 19.62 -3.99 8.59
C GLU A 118 18.86 -5.28 8.93
N ARG A 119 17.99 -5.28 9.96
CA ARG A 119 17.25 -6.48 10.38
C ARG A 119 16.43 -7.10 9.24
N PHE A 120 15.98 -6.31 8.27
CA PHE A 120 15.24 -6.79 7.10
C PHE A 120 16.08 -7.68 6.17
N ALA A 121 17.40 -7.61 6.23
CA ALA A 121 18.28 -8.48 5.44
C ALA A 121 18.08 -9.96 5.80
N SER A 122 17.81 -10.26 7.07
CA SER A 122 17.58 -11.64 7.55
C SER A 122 16.29 -12.28 7.02
N LEU A 123 15.34 -11.47 6.52
CA LEU A 123 14.05 -11.94 6.02
C LEU A 123 14.07 -12.29 4.53
N ARG A 124 15.18 -12.01 3.82
CA ARG A 124 15.29 -12.17 2.35
C ARG A 124 15.03 -13.58 1.87
N GLU A 125 15.50 -14.58 2.63
CA GLU A 125 15.27 -15.99 2.31
C GLU A 125 13.77 -16.32 2.32
N GLY A 126 13.03 -15.89 3.35
CA GLY A 126 11.58 -16.05 3.38
C GLY A 126 10.87 -15.29 2.26
N GLY A 127 11.35 -14.10 1.89
CA GLY A 127 10.83 -13.37 0.73
C GLY A 127 11.00 -14.12 -0.59
N ALA A 128 12.13 -14.82 -0.77
CA ALA A 128 12.38 -15.65 -1.95
C ALA A 128 11.41 -16.84 -2.00
N VAL A 129 11.21 -17.52 -0.88
CA VAL A 129 10.24 -18.64 -0.74
C VAL A 129 8.82 -18.19 -1.13
N LEU A 130 8.35 -17.06 -0.59
CA LEU A 130 7.03 -16.51 -0.94
C LEU A 130 6.89 -16.15 -2.43
N ASN A 131 7.96 -15.65 -3.07
CA ASN A 131 7.96 -15.39 -4.51
C ASN A 131 7.80 -16.68 -5.32
N GLU A 132 8.40 -17.79 -4.89
CA GLU A 132 8.31 -19.08 -5.60
C GLU A 132 6.89 -19.65 -5.52
N TYR A 133 6.24 -19.58 -4.36
CA TYR A 133 4.88 -20.10 -4.15
C TYR A 133 3.81 -19.43 -5.03
N ILE A 134 3.99 -18.18 -5.45
CA ILE A 134 3.05 -17.50 -6.36
C ILE A 134 3.35 -17.70 -7.84
N ILE A 135 4.47 -18.33 -8.16
CA ILE A 135 4.82 -18.74 -9.52
C ILE A 135 4.31 -20.16 -9.77
N ALA A 136 4.39 -21.01 -8.75
CA ALA A 136 3.79 -22.34 -8.71
C ALA A 136 2.28 -22.28 -9.05
N GLY A 137 1.88 -22.96 -10.13
CA GLY A 137 0.48 -23.07 -10.54
C GLY A 137 -0.02 -22.06 -11.54
N ARG A 138 0.88 -21.28 -12.15
CA ARG A 138 0.51 -20.40 -13.28
C ARG A 138 0.14 -21.17 -14.55
N TYR A 139 0.52 -22.44 -14.65
CA TYR A 139 0.21 -23.28 -15.80
C TYR A 139 -0.40 -24.62 -15.35
N PRO A 140 -1.42 -25.14 -16.06
CA PRO A 140 -1.91 -26.49 -15.82
C PRO A 140 -0.79 -27.52 -15.95
N GLY A 141 -0.63 -28.39 -14.94
CA GLY A 141 0.43 -29.41 -14.89
C GLY A 141 1.77 -28.95 -14.30
N ASP A 142 1.78 -27.79 -13.63
CA ASP A 142 2.96 -27.34 -12.88
C ASP A 142 3.16 -28.21 -11.63
N VAL A 143 4.24 -28.99 -11.62
CA VAL A 143 4.61 -29.86 -10.49
C VAL A 143 4.81 -29.05 -9.20
N ALA A 144 5.21 -27.77 -9.33
CA ALA A 144 5.34 -26.89 -8.18
C ALA A 144 3.98 -26.54 -7.54
N TYR A 145 2.89 -26.54 -8.31
CA TYR A 145 1.54 -26.36 -7.78
C TYR A 145 1.08 -27.57 -6.96
N GLU A 146 1.37 -28.77 -7.47
CA GLU A 146 1.03 -30.02 -6.79
C GLU A 146 1.82 -30.19 -5.48
N ALA A 147 2.96 -29.50 -5.36
CA ALA A 147 3.77 -29.47 -4.16
C ALA A 147 3.28 -28.48 -3.09
N ILE A 148 2.36 -27.55 -3.39
CA ILE A 148 1.83 -26.65 -2.35
C ILE A 148 0.82 -27.42 -1.48
N GLY A 149 1.26 -27.79 -0.29
CA GLY A 149 0.47 -28.41 0.75
C GLY A 149 0.34 -27.54 2.00
N GLU A 150 0.01 -28.21 3.09
CA GLU A 150 -0.15 -27.60 4.42
C GLU A 150 1.16 -26.99 4.92
N GLU A 151 2.28 -27.70 4.77
CA GLU A 151 3.61 -27.27 5.24
C GLU A 151 4.05 -25.97 4.57
N GLU A 152 3.89 -25.85 3.25
CA GLU A 152 4.23 -24.64 2.49
C GLU A 152 3.35 -23.45 2.90
N ALA A 153 2.07 -23.71 3.16
CA ALA A 153 1.13 -22.68 3.59
C ALA A 153 1.41 -22.21 5.04
N GLU A 154 1.76 -23.12 5.95
CA GLU A 154 2.21 -22.80 7.30
C GLU A 154 3.50 -21.98 7.29
N GLU A 155 4.47 -22.37 6.44
CA GLU A 155 5.71 -21.64 6.26
C GLU A 155 5.43 -20.23 5.72
N ALA A 156 4.57 -20.10 4.72
CA ALA A 156 4.19 -18.81 4.14
C ALA A 156 3.58 -17.87 5.20
N VAL A 157 2.67 -18.37 6.04
CA VAL A 157 2.09 -17.59 7.16
C VAL A 157 3.17 -17.20 8.17
N ALA A 158 4.08 -18.12 8.52
CA ALA A 158 5.16 -17.84 9.46
C ALA A 158 6.13 -16.76 8.95
N ILE A 159 6.47 -16.79 7.65
CA ILE A 159 7.31 -15.77 7.02
C ILE A 159 6.63 -14.40 7.08
N VAL A 160 5.34 -14.33 6.71
CA VAL A 160 4.58 -13.06 6.73
C VAL A 160 4.50 -12.49 8.13
N ARG A 161 4.27 -13.31 9.16
CA ARG A 161 4.24 -12.85 10.55
C ARG A 161 5.55 -12.18 10.96
N ARG A 162 6.70 -12.77 10.60
CA ARG A 162 8.02 -12.16 10.88
C ARG A 162 8.19 -10.83 10.16
N ILE A 163 7.72 -10.73 8.91
CA ILE A 163 7.74 -9.47 8.15
C ILE A 163 6.81 -8.43 8.80
N ALA A 164 5.59 -8.83 9.19
CA ALA A 164 4.62 -7.96 9.85
C ALA A 164 5.18 -7.40 11.16
N GLU A 165 5.74 -8.26 12.02
CA GLU A 165 6.40 -7.87 13.28
C GLU A 165 7.54 -6.87 13.03
N ALA A 166 8.40 -7.14 12.04
CA ALA A 166 9.50 -6.24 11.69
C ALA A 166 9.02 -4.90 11.13
N VAL A 167 7.88 -4.84 10.43
CA VAL A 167 7.33 -3.57 9.93
C VAL A 167 6.60 -2.82 11.04
N GLN A 168 5.74 -3.48 11.81
CA GLN A 168 4.97 -2.87 12.89
C GLN A 168 5.90 -2.29 13.96
N SER A 169 6.98 -2.99 14.31
CA SER A 169 7.98 -2.46 15.25
C SER A 169 8.71 -1.21 14.73
N GLU A 170 8.91 -1.05 13.42
CA GLU A 170 9.52 0.19 12.87
C GLU A 170 8.51 1.34 12.76
N LEU A 171 7.23 1.01 12.55
CA LEU A 171 6.17 2.00 12.38
C LEU A 171 5.47 2.39 13.69
N GLU A 172 5.88 1.79 14.82
CA GLU A 172 5.26 1.97 16.14
C GLU A 172 3.74 1.69 16.13
N LEU A 173 3.34 0.65 15.39
CA LEU A 173 1.95 0.20 15.24
C LEU A 173 1.59 -0.94 16.19
#